data_AF-A0A7Z8PAC6-F1
#
_entry.id   AF-A0A7Z8PAC6-F1
#
_cell.length_a   1.000
_cell.length_b   1.000
_cell.length_c   1.000
_cell.angle_alpha   90.00
_cell.angle_beta   90.00
_cell.angle_gamma   90.00
#
_symmetry.space_group_name_H-M   'P 1'
#
loop_
_entity.id
_entity.type
_entity.pdbx_description
1 polymer ?
#
loop_
_entity_poly.entity_id
_entity_poly.type
_entity_poly.pdbx_seq_one_letter_code
_entity_poly.pdbx_strand_id
1 'polypeptide(L)'
;MSPHPQHLLSCLAEAMQQRRDLVQALRESGIAGAGPLADQLAAGRPLDQALAEVLPADLARAFAGPHPDPAATAALLGDWVYQRRKNLRELQHALLYPLVSFALLLLGLGVIIVLGVVQPPWLLLSLVVLLALAGGLCLPWWAQGGGAQPNRHQRQAEAWASTALLLSWRADEQMAERWFGPQVARLLQHCGGLQGASEHCRTMAAYYHQASARHLRYWALLSACWIHCCGAALAIAVAVTTWQAMYDQPW
;
A
#
# COMPACT_ATOMS: atom_id res chain seq x y z
N MET A 1 8.87 -16.82 -12.18
CA MET A 1 7.83 -16.04 -11.48
C MET A 1 8.16 -16.09 -9.99
N SER A 2 8.27 -14.94 -9.33
CA SER A 2 8.60 -14.92 -7.90
C SER A 2 7.44 -15.49 -7.07
N PRO A 3 7.70 -16.39 -6.10
CA PRO A 3 6.66 -16.98 -5.27
C PRO A 3 5.83 -15.88 -4.58
N HIS A 4 4.51 -16.07 -4.54
CA HIS A 4 3.63 -15.19 -3.78
C HIS A 4 3.54 -15.73 -2.34
N PRO A 5 4.27 -15.13 -1.38
CA PRO A 5 4.45 -15.71 -0.05
C PRO A 5 3.12 -15.85 0.71
N GLN A 6 2.14 -15.01 0.42
CA GLN A 6 0.77 -15.16 0.94
C GLN A 6 0.17 -16.52 0.61
N HIS A 7 0.16 -16.94 -0.66
CA HIS A 7 -0.50 -18.18 -1.06
C HIS A 7 0.20 -19.40 -0.45
N LEU A 8 1.53 -19.34 -0.37
CA LEU A 8 2.33 -20.39 0.27
C LEU A 8 2.04 -20.49 1.78
N LEU A 9 1.98 -19.35 2.47
CA LEU A 9 1.62 -19.30 3.90
C LEU A 9 0.18 -19.76 4.16
N SER A 10 -0.78 -19.38 3.31
CA SER A 10 -2.18 -19.84 3.42
C SER A 10 -2.29 -21.34 3.19
N CYS A 11 -1.59 -21.89 2.20
CA CYS A 11 -1.57 -23.34 1.93
C CYS A 11 -0.97 -24.12 3.10
N LEU A 12 0.13 -23.63 3.67
CA LEU A 12 0.74 -24.20 4.87
C LEU A 12 -0.20 -24.18 6.07
N ALA A 13 -0.84 -23.04 6.32
CA ALA A 13 -1.81 -22.89 7.41
C ALA A 13 -2.97 -23.88 7.28
N GLU A 14 -3.55 -23.98 6.08
CA GLU A 14 -4.66 -24.88 5.79
C GLU A 14 -4.24 -26.34 5.97
N ALA A 15 -3.11 -26.75 5.40
CA ALA A 15 -2.61 -28.11 5.50
C ALA A 15 -2.32 -28.51 6.97
N MET A 16 -1.72 -27.62 7.76
CA MET A 16 -1.48 -27.86 9.18
C MET A 16 -2.77 -27.93 10.00
N GLN A 17 -3.73 -27.02 9.76
CA GLN A 17 -5.04 -27.04 10.46
C GLN A 17 -5.82 -28.31 10.16
N GLN A 18 -5.78 -28.78 8.91
CA GLN A 18 -6.43 -30.03 8.49
C GLN A 18 -5.61 -31.28 8.85
N ARG A 19 -4.42 -31.13 9.46
CA ARG A 19 -3.47 -32.20 9.76
C ARG A 19 -3.13 -33.07 8.53
N ARG A 20 -3.11 -32.46 7.35
CA ARG A 20 -2.72 -33.12 6.09
C ARG A 20 -1.20 -33.18 6.00
N ASP A 21 -0.69 -34.13 5.20
CA ASP A 21 0.73 -34.17 4.86
C ASP A 21 1.11 -32.89 4.11
N LEU A 22 2.02 -32.10 4.70
CA LEU A 22 2.48 -30.83 4.16
C LEU A 22 3.18 -31.01 2.81
N VAL A 23 3.95 -32.09 2.62
CA VAL A 23 4.66 -32.35 1.37
C VAL A 23 3.65 -32.58 0.25
N GLN A 24 2.65 -33.42 0.51
CA GLN A 24 1.58 -33.70 -0.45
C GLN A 24 0.77 -32.44 -0.77
N ALA A 25 0.33 -31.69 0.25
CA ALA A 25 -0.45 -30.47 0.06
C ALA A 25 0.29 -29.41 -0.75
N LEU A 26 1.59 -29.20 -0.48
CA LEU A 26 2.41 -28.26 -1.23
C LEU A 26 2.59 -28.67 -2.70
N ARG A 27 2.77 -29.96 -2.97
CA ARG A 27 2.88 -30.50 -4.34
C ARG A 27 1.57 -30.35 -5.12
N GLU A 28 0.44 -30.62 -4.48
CA GLU A 28 -0.89 -30.48 -5.07
C GLU A 28 -1.28 -29.02 -5.33
N SER A 29 -0.72 -28.08 -4.56
CA SER A 29 -1.13 -26.66 -4.59
C SER A 29 -0.84 -25.94 -5.92
N GLY A 30 0.15 -26.39 -6.71
CA GLY A 30 0.60 -25.69 -7.91
C GLY A 30 1.18 -24.29 -7.67
N ILE A 31 1.40 -23.90 -6.41
CA ILE A 31 1.88 -22.55 -6.05
C ILE A 31 3.37 -22.44 -6.41
N ALA A 32 3.75 -21.34 -7.06
CA ALA A 32 5.15 -21.05 -7.33
C ALA A 32 5.97 -21.05 -6.04
N GLY A 33 7.06 -21.84 -6.00
CA GLY A 33 7.91 -22.02 -4.82
C GLY A 33 7.47 -23.14 -3.86
N ALA A 34 6.26 -23.70 -4.00
CA ALA A 34 5.78 -24.79 -3.15
C ALA A 34 6.45 -26.13 -3.45
N GLY A 35 6.76 -26.42 -4.73
CA GLY A 35 7.49 -27.62 -5.14
C GLY A 35 8.88 -27.72 -4.47
N PRO A 36 9.76 -26.72 -4.65
CA PRO A 36 11.06 -26.70 -3.96
C PRO A 36 10.94 -26.81 -2.44
N LEU A 37 9.95 -26.15 -1.83
CA LEU A 37 9.69 -26.26 -0.39
C LEU A 37 9.31 -27.69 0.01
N ALA A 38 8.41 -28.33 -0.74
CA ALA A 38 7.98 -29.70 -0.51
C ALA A 38 9.15 -30.69 -0.62
N ASP A 39 10.05 -30.49 -1.57
CA ASP A 39 11.22 -31.35 -1.76
C ASP A 39 12.22 -31.22 -0.60
N GLN A 40 12.40 -30.01 -0.06
CA GLN A 40 13.23 -29.81 1.14
C GLN A 40 12.60 -30.46 2.38
N LEU A 41 11.29 -30.35 2.56
CA LEU A 41 10.57 -31.01 3.65
C LEU A 41 10.63 -32.54 3.51
N ALA A 42 10.48 -33.06 2.29
CA ALA A 42 10.60 -34.49 2.00
C ALA A 42 12.02 -35.02 2.30
N ALA A 43 13.04 -34.18 2.16
CA ALA A 43 14.42 -34.48 2.55
C ALA A 43 14.67 -34.43 4.07
N GLY A 44 13.64 -34.18 4.88
CA GLY A 44 13.72 -34.12 6.35
C GLY A 44 14.24 -32.79 6.88
N ARG A 45 14.32 -31.76 6.05
CA ARG A 45 14.72 -30.42 6.50
C ARG A 45 13.61 -29.82 7.38
N PRO A 46 13.94 -29.15 8.49
CA PRO A 46 12.93 -28.54 9.34
C PRO A 46 12.25 -27.36 8.62
N LEU A 47 10.97 -27.16 8.94
CA LEU A 47 10.07 -26.25 8.21
C LEU A 47 10.54 -24.79 8.24
N ASP A 48 11.08 -24.33 9.37
CA ASP A 48 11.64 -22.99 9.55
C ASP A 48 12.82 -22.72 8.61
N GLN A 49 13.74 -23.67 8.48
CA GLN A 49 14.89 -23.56 7.58
C GLN A 49 14.47 -23.63 6.10
N ALA A 50 13.54 -24.51 5.78
CA ALA A 50 13.04 -24.65 4.42
C ALA A 50 12.28 -23.38 3.97
N LEU A 51 11.50 -22.78 4.88
CA LEU A 51 10.81 -21.51 4.65
C LEU A 51 11.76 -20.32 4.50
N ALA A 52 12.91 -20.32 5.19
CA ALA A 52 13.89 -19.24 5.11
C ALA A 52 14.50 -19.06 3.71
N GLU A 53 14.49 -20.09 2.88
CA GLU A 53 14.99 -20.02 1.50
C GLU A 53 13.94 -19.54 0.50
N VAL A 54 12.66 -19.66 0.84
CA VAL A 54 11.54 -19.34 -0.06
C VAL A 54 10.88 -18.00 0.31
N LEU A 55 10.85 -17.67 1.60
CA LEU A 55 10.24 -16.44 2.11
C LEU A 55 11.27 -15.31 2.24
N PRO A 56 10.84 -14.04 2.10
CA PRO A 56 11.63 -12.89 2.51
C PRO A 56 12.13 -13.04 3.95
N ALA A 57 13.36 -12.59 4.22
CA ALA A 57 14.05 -12.77 5.51
C ALA A 57 13.23 -12.33 6.72
N ASP A 58 12.48 -11.23 6.61
CA ASP A 58 11.66 -10.71 7.70
C ASP A 58 10.51 -11.66 8.07
N LEU A 59 9.88 -12.29 7.07
CA LEU A 59 8.80 -13.26 7.26
C LEU A 59 9.34 -14.60 7.77
N ALA A 60 10.50 -15.02 7.24
CA ALA A 60 11.18 -16.22 7.70
C ALA A 60 11.55 -16.12 9.19
N ARG A 61 12.12 -14.99 9.62
CA ARG A 61 12.43 -14.73 11.04
C ARG A 61 11.18 -14.70 11.92
N ALA A 62 10.09 -14.12 11.42
CA ALA A 62 8.82 -14.08 12.14
C ALA A 62 8.16 -15.46 12.28
N PHE A 63 8.49 -16.42 11.41
CA PHE A 63 8.02 -17.80 11.46
C PHE A 63 8.92 -18.75 12.26
N ALA A 64 10.24 -18.47 12.32
CA ALA A 64 11.22 -19.29 13.03
C ALA A 64 11.25 -19.06 14.56
N GLY A 65 10.34 -18.25 15.09
CA GLY A 65 10.31 -17.89 16.49
C GLY A 65 9.65 -18.94 17.40
N PRO A 66 9.72 -18.75 18.74
CA PRO A 66 8.99 -19.60 19.68
C PRO A 66 7.49 -19.34 19.54
N HIS A 67 6.77 -20.24 18.86
CA HIS A 67 5.34 -20.11 18.60
C HIS A 67 4.56 -21.30 19.18
N PRO A 68 3.39 -21.06 19.80
CA PRO A 68 2.57 -22.14 20.34
C PRO A 68 1.88 -22.96 19.24
N ASP A 69 1.63 -22.38 18.06
CA ASP A 69 0.98 -23.06 16.93
C ASP A 69 1.51 -22.54 15.57
N PRO A 70 2.25 -23.35 14.80
CA PRO A 70 2.77 -22.96 13.49
C PRO A 70 1.67 -22.73 12.45
N ALA A 71 0.50 -23.38 12.60
CA ALA A 71 -0.63 -23.21 11.68
C ALA A 71 -1.25 -21.83 11.82
N ALA A 72 -1.51 -21.39 13.06
CA ALA A 72 -1.97 -20.05 13.37
C ALA A 72 -0.96 -18.98 12.94
N THR A 73 0.34 -19.21 13.18
CA THR A 73 1.40 -18.29 12.73
C THR A 73 1.44 -18.15 11.21
N ALA A 74 1.35 -19.26 10.46
CA ALA A 74 1.28 -19.23 9.00
C ALA A 74 0.06 -18.44 8.50
N ALA A 75 -1.12 -18.67 9.08
CA ALA A 75 -2.35 -17.97 8.71
C ALA A 75 -2.21 -16.46 8.94
N LEU A 76 -1.76 -16.06 10.12
CA LEU A 76 -1.61 -14.67 10.52
C LEU A 76 -0.56 -13.92 9.67
N LEU A 77 0.58 -14.55 9.39
CA LEU A 77 1.58 -13.98 8.50
C LEU A 77 1.06 -13.89 7.05
N GLY A 78 0.30 -14.88 6.60
CA GLY A 78 -0.39 -14.86 5.30
C GLY A 78 -1.33 -13.65 5.18
N ASP A 79 -2.17 -13.43 6.19
CA ASP A 79 -3.08 -12.28 6.26
C ASP A 79 -2.33 -10.95 6.28
N TRP A 80 -1.23 -10.87 7.05
CA TRP A 80 -0.40 -9.67 7.10
C TRP A 80 0.21 -9.34 5.73
N VAL A 81 0.77 -10.34 5.03
CA VAL A 81 1.30 -10.16 3.67
C VAL A 81 0.21 -9.75 2.68
N TYR A 82 -0.97 -10.36 2.78
CA TYR A 82 -2.11 -10.02 1.94
C TYR A 82 -2.51 -8.55 2.12
N GLN A 83 -2.71 -8.12 3.37
CA GLN A 83 -3.11 -6.76 3.67
C GLN A 83 -2.05 -5.75 3.20
N ARG A 84 -0.76 -6.04 3.43
CA ARG A 84 0.34 -5.19 2.96
C ARG A 84 0.33 -5.05 1.43
N ARG A 85 0.11 -6.14 0.70
CA ARG A 85 0.02 -6.12 -0.77
C ARG A 85 -1.20 -5.39 -1.29
N LYS A 86 -2.36 -5.62 -0.66
CA LYS A 86 -3.61 -4.94 -0.99
C LYS A 86 -3.43 -3.42 -0.83
N ASN A 87 -2.87 -2.99 0.30
CA ASN A 87 -2.61 -1.57 0.57
C ASN A 87 -1.64 -0.97 -0.46
N LEU A 88 -0.57 -1.69 -0.83
CA LEU A 88 0.35 -1.23 -1.88
C LEU A 88 -0.35 -1.08 -3.24
N ARG A 89 -1.22 -2.03 -3.61
CA ARG A 89 -2.00 -1.94 -4.86
C ARG A 89 -2.99 -0.79 -4.84
N GLU A 90 -3.69 -0.59 -3.74
CA GLU A 90 -4.61 0.54 -3.57
C GLU A 90 -3.88 1.88 -3.66
N LEU A 91 -2.70 1.97 -3.02
CA LEU A 91 -1.85 3.16 -3.09
C LEU A 91 -1.30 3.39 -4.50
N GLN A 92 -0.86 2.33 -5.19
CA GLN A 92 -0.45 2.41 -6.59
C GLN A 92 -1.58 2.89 -7.49
N HIS A 93 -2.79 2.34 -7.36
CA HIS A 93 -3.95 2.78 -8.15
C HIS A 93 -4.36 4.21 -7.84
N ALA A 94 -4.34 4.61 -6.56
CA ALA A 94 -4.65 5.97 -6.13
C ALA A 94 -3.65 7.00 -6.68
N LEU A 95 -2.39 6.63 -6.90
CA LEU A 95 -1.36 7.50 -7.46
C LEU A 95 -1.27 7.44 -8.99
N LEU A 96 -1.59 6.29 -9.60
CA LEU A 96 -1.45 6.09 -11.04
C LEU A 96 -2.41 7.00 -11.82
N TYR A 97 -3.68 7.07 -11.40
CA TYR A 97 -4.69 7.90 -12.06
C TYR A 97 -4.28 9.38 -12.13
N PRO A 98 -3.91 10.05 -11.02
CA PRO A 98 -3.53 11.45 -11.10
C PRO A 98 -2.23 11.68 -11.87
N LEU A 99 -1.26 10.77 -11.78
CA LEU A 99 -0.02 10.88 -12.55
C LEU A 99 -0.27 10.78 -14.07
N VAL A 100 -1.04 9.77 -14.50
CA VAL A 100 -1.39 9.59 -15.93
C VAL A 100 -2.20 10.78 -16.43
N SER A 101 -3.17 11.25 -15.64
CA SER A 101 -4.00 12.38 -16.02
C SER A 101 -3.19 13.68 -16.13
N PHE A 102 -2.26 13.92 -15.19
CA PHE A 102 -1.37 15.07 -15.25
C PHE A 102 -0.42 14.98 -16.46
N ALA A 103 0.13 13.80 -16.76
CA ALA A 103 0.95 13.59 -17.95
C ALA A 103 0.16 13.89 -19.25
N LEU A 104 -1.10 13.46 -19.33
CA LEU A 104 -1.98 13.77 -20.45
C LEU A 104 -2.29 15.28 -20.55
N LEU A 105 -2.51 15.96 -19.42
CA LEU A 105 -2.71 17.41 -19.39
C LEU A 105 -1.46 18.17 -19.88
N LEU A 106 -0.27 17.77 -19.42
CA LEU A 106 1.00 18.36 -19.89
C LEU A 106 1.24 18.10 -21.37
N LEU A 107 0.92 16.90 -21.85
CA LEU A 107 1.02 16.55 -23.27
C LEU A 107 0.06 17.39 -24.11
N GLY A 108 -1.20 17.54 -23.69
CA GLY A 108 -2.17 18.40 -24.35
C GLY A 108 -1.73 19.86 -24.39
N LEU A 109 -1.20 20.38 -23.28
CA LEU A 109 -0.63 21.73 -23.20
C LEU A 109 0.56 21.89 -24.17
N GLY A 110 1.46 20.91 -24.23
CA GLY A 110 2.59 20.91 -25.16
C GLY A 110 2.16 20.98 -26.62
N VAL A 111 1.13 20.22 -27.00
CA VAL A 111 0.54 20.26 -28.34
C VAL A 111 -0.04 21.64 -28.65
N ILE A 112 -0.78 22.24 -27.72
CA ILE A 112 -1.36 23.59 -27.89
C ILE A 112 -0.27 24.64 -28.11
N ILE A 113 0.83 24.56 -27.36
CA ILE A 113 1.97 25.47 -27.49
C ILE A 113 2.64 25.31 -28.87
N VAL A 114 2.90 24.07 -29.31
CA VAL A 114 3.56 23.78 -30.59
C VAL A 114 2.71 24.24 -31.77
N LEU A 115 1.39 24.08 -31.69
CA LEU A 115 0.45 24.50 -32.74
C LEU A 115 0.21 26.02 -32.77
N GLY A 116 0.74 26.78 -31.81
CA GLY A 116 0.61 28.24 -31.78
C GLY A 116 -0.83 28.74 -31.59
N VAL A 117 -1.73 27.89 -31.08
CA VAL A 117 -3.18 28.18 -30.99
C VAL A 117 -3.48 29.25 -29.94
N VAL A 118 -2.61 29.40 -28.93
CA VAL A 118 -2.81 30.34 -27.82
C VAL A 118 -1.70 31.38 -27.81
N GLN A 119 -2.09 32.66 -27.77
CA GLN A 119 -1.12 33.75 -27.67
C GLN A 119 -0.38 33.74 -26.30
N PRO A 120 0.90 34.17 -26.27
CA PRO A 120 1.76 34.09 -25.08
C PRO A 120 1.19 34.67 -23.77
N PRO A 121 0.43 35.80 -23.73
CA PRO A 121 -0.09 36.31 -22.46
C PRO A 121 -1.13 35.38 -21.82
N TRP A 122 -1.97 34.72 -22.63
CA TRP A 122 -2.98 33.78 -22.13
C TRP A 122 -2.36 32.46 -21.68
N LEU A 123 -1.28 32.01 -22.34
CA LEU A 123 -0.47 30.87 -21.89
C LEU A 123 0.18 31.14 -20.52
N LEU A 124 0.73 32.34 -20.32
CA LEU A 124 1.33 32.70 -19.02
C LEU A 124 0.28 32.77 -17.91
N LEU A 125 -0.88 33.37 -18.18
CA LEU A 125 -1.97 33.44 -17.19
C LEU A 125 -2.47 32.05 -16.80
N SER A 126 -2.71 31.19 -17.79
CA SER A 126 -3.18 29.82 -17.58
C SER A 126 -2.13 28.95 -16.88
N LEU A 127 -0.83 29.12 -17.19
CA LEU A 127 0.27 28.49 -16.46
C LEU A 127 0.35 28.98 -15.00
N VAL A 128 0.21 30.27 -14.75
CA VAL A 128 0.21 30.84 -13.39
C VAL A 128 -0.98 30.33 -12.58
N VAL A 129 -2.18 30.27 -13.16
CA VAL A 129 -3.36 29.70 -12.51
C VAL A 129 -3.17 28.21 -12.25
N LEU A 130 -2.63 27.46 -13.22
CA LEU A 130 -2.32 26.04 -13.07
C LEU A 130 -1.31 25.81 -11.93
N LEU A 131 -0.24 26.60 -11.89
CA LEU A 131 0.80 26.55 -10.85
C LEU A 131 0.28 27.02 -9.49
N ALA A 132 -0.59 28.02 -9.43
CA ALA A 132 -1.22 28.49 -8.19
C ALA A 132 -2.20 27.43 -7.64
N LEU A 133 -2.98 26.78 -8.51
CA LEU A 133 -3.85 25.65 -8.14
C LEU A 133 -3.03 24.42 -7.73
N ALA A 134 -1.96 24.11 -8.46
CA ALA A 134 -1.04 23.03 -8.11
C ALA A 134 -0.36 23.32 -6.76
N GLY A 135 0.16 24.52 -6.58
CA GLY A 135 0.78 24.99 -5.34
C GLY A 135 -0.20 24.97 -4.16
N GLY A 136 -1.44 25.43 -4.36
CA GLY A 136 -2.49 25.44 -3.34
C GLY A 136 -2.96 24.06 -2.87
N LEU A 137 -2.76 23.00 -3.68
CA LEU A 137 -3.05 21.61 -3.31
C LEU A 137 -1.81 20.84 -2.84
N CYS A 138 -0.64 21.16 -3.39
CA CYS A 138 0.63 20.65 -2.90
C CYS A 138 0.99 21.24 -1.54
N LEU A 139 0.53 22.44 -1.20
CA LEU A 139 0.74 23.11 0.09
C LEU A 139 0.13 22.35 1.27
N PRO A 140 -1.16 21.96 1.30
CA PRO A 140 -1.70 21.12 2.36
C PRO A 140 -1.05 19.73 2.36
N TRP A 141 -0.69 19.17 1.20
CA TRP A 141 0.09 17.94 1.13
C TRP A 141 1.44 18.08 1.85
N TRP A 142 2.21 19.12 1.56
CA TRP A 142 3.52 19.39 2.16
C TRP A 142 3.45 19.86 3.61
N ALA A 143 2.53 20.77 3.94
CA ALA A 143 2.34 21.35 5.26
C ALA A 143 1.82 20.34 6.29
N GLN A 144 1.07 19.33 5.85
CA GLN A 144 0.68 18.18 6.70
C GLN A 144 1.78 17.09 6.78
N GLY A 145 2.97 17.37 6.27
CA GLY A 145 4.10 16.43 6.20
C GLY A 145 4.01 15.56 4.96
N GLY A 146 4.28 16.15 3.79
CA GLY A 146 4.19 15.54 2.47
C GLY A 146 4.73 14.11 2.42
N GLY A 147 3.86 13.15 2.10
CA GLY A 147 4.17 11.72 2.02
C GLY A 147 4.32 10.99 3.38
N ALA A 148 4.36 11.69 4.51
CA ALA A 148 4.52 11.10 5.83
C ALA A 148 3.20 10.70 6.50
N GLN A 149 2.10 11.43 6.29
CA GLN A 149 0.81 11.14 6.95
C GLN A 149 0.10 9.84 6.52
N PRO A 150 -0.07 9.51 5.23
CA PRO A 150 -0.62 8.19 4.85
C PRO A 150 0.25 7.05 5.40
N ASN A 151 1.57 7.26 5.42
CA ASN A 151 2.51 6.36 6.07
C ASN A 151 2.32 6.27 7.59
N ARG A 152 1.85 7.33 8.28
CA ARG A 152 1.62 7.28 9.75
C ARG A 152 0.44 6.39 10.11
N HIS A 153 -0.72 6.58 9.49
CA HIS A 153 -1.88 5.72 9.78
C HIS A 153 -1.62 4.27 9.35
N GLN A 154 -0.93 4.06 8.24
CA GLN A 154 -0.55 2.73 7.81
C GLN A 154 0.46 2.09 8.77
N ARG A 155 1.53 2.79 9.17
CA ARG A 155 2.50 2.29 10.17
C ARG A 155 1.85 2.02 11.51
N GLN A 156 0.90 2.85 11.93
CA GLN A 156 0.12 2.61 13.14
C GLN A 156 -0.75 1.37 13.00
N ALA A 157 -1.47 1.20 11.88
CA ALA A 157 -2.26 0.01 11.61
C ALA A 157 -1.39 -1.26 11.65
N GLU A 158 -0.23 -1.22 10.98
CA GLU A 158 0.76 -2.32 10.98
C GLU A 158 1.28 -2.58 12.41
N ALA A 159 1.62 -1.54 13.17
CA ALA A 159 2.09 -1.69 14.55
C ALA A 159 1.02 -2.32 15.46
N TRP A 160 -0.24 -1.90 15.35
CA TRP A 160 -1.36 -2.48 16.11
C TRP A 160 -1.65 -3.93 15.70
N ALA A 161 -1.60 -4.24 14.39
CA ALA A 161 -1.77 -5.60 13.89
C ALA A 161 -0.65 -6.53 14.38
N SER A 162 0.61 -6.10 14.29
CA SER A 162 1.77 -6.84 14.81
C SER A 162 1.69 -7.01 16.33
N THR A 163 1.23 -5.99 17.06
CA THR A 163 1.03 -6.09 18.51
C THR A 163 -0.06 -7.10 18.86
N ALA A 164 -1.19 -7.10 18.14
CA ALA A 164 -2.28 -8.07 18.35
C ALA A 164 -1.80 -9.52 18.16
N LEU A 165 -0.92 -9.71 17.18
CA LEU A 165 -0.30 -10.97 16.82
C LEU A 165 0.71 -11.42 17.90
N LEU A 166 1.60 -10.53 18.34
CA LEU A 166 2.52 -10.79 19.46
C LEU A 166 1.78 -11.10 20.78
N LEU A 167 0.69 -10.39 21.07
CA LEU A 167 -0.17 -10.69 22.23
C LEU A 167 -0.80 -12.08 22.14
N SER A 168 -1.23 -12.50 20.95
CA SER A 168 -1.76 -13.86 20.74
C SER A 168 -0.70 -14.94 20.94
N TRP A 169 0.57 -14.60 20.68
CA TRP A 169 1.72 -15.48 20.90
C TRP A 169 2.26 -15.43 22.32
N ARG A 170 1.76 -14.51 23.17
CA ARG A 170 2.34 -14.20 24.49
C ARG A 170 3.83 -13.87 24.40
N ALA A 171 4.21 -13.16 23.34
CA ALA A 171 5.58 -12.73 23.10
C ALA A 171 6.07 -11.76 24.18
N ASP A 172 7.38 -11.75 24.44
CA ASP A 172 8.01 -10.76 25.30
C ASP A 172 8.34 -9.47 24.52
N GLU A 173 8.67 -8.41 25.28
CA GLU A 173 9.03 -7.11 24.72
C GLU A 173 10.32 -7.16 23.90
N GLN A 174 11.28 -8.01 24.27
CA GLN A 174 12.55 -8.15 23.56
C GLN A 174 12.37 -8.75 22.16
N MET A 175 11.48 -9.73 22.02
CA MET A 175 11.10 -10.33 20.75
C MET A 175 10.33 -9.34 19.88
N ALA A 176 9.42 -8.58 20.48
CA ALA A 176 8.69 -7.52 19.80
C ALA A 176 9.64 -6.46 19.21
N GLU A 177 10.62 -6.01 19.98
CA GLU A 177 11.60 -5.02 19.54
C GLU A 177 12.50 -5.56 18.42
N ARG A 178 12.99 -6.79 18.55
CA ARG A 178 13.87 -7.40 17.54
C ARG A 178 13.20 -7.63 16.20
N TRP A 179 11.91 -7.98 16.19
CA TRP A 179 11.22 -8.39 14.97
C TRP A 179 10.44 -7.25 14.31
N PHE A 180 9.80 -6.40 15.11
CA PHE A 180 8.90 -5.37 14.60
C PHE A 180 9.30 -3.94 15.01
N GLY A 181 10.35 -3.81 15.81
CA GLY A 181 10.93 -2.53 16.22
C GLY A 181 10.32 -1.94 17.51
N PRO A 182 10.89 -0.82 17.99
CA PRO A 182 10.61 -0.28 19.33
C PRO A 182 9.20 0.31 19.48
N GLN A 183 8.49 0.57 18.38
CA GLN A 183 7.11 1.04 18.44
C GLN A 183 6.17 -0.09 18.87
N VAL A 184 6.36 -1.29 18.33
CA VAL A 184 5.54 -2.46 18.65
C VAL A 184 5.84 -2.95 20.06
N ALA A 185 7.12 -2.96 20.47
CA ALA A 185 7.49 -3.28 21.85
C ALA A 185 6.80 -2.36 22.87
N ARG A 186 6.78 -1.04 22.62
CA ARG A 186 6.05 -0.09 23.47
C ARG A 186 4.55 -0.35 23.52
N LEU A 187 3.92 -0.64 22.37
CA LEU A 187 2.49 -0.98 22.35
C LEU A 187 2.21 -2.27 23.12
N LEU A 188 3.06 -3.28 22.97
CA LEU A 188 2.95 -4.55 23.68
C LEU A 188 3.03 -4.34 25.21
N GLN A 189 3.98 -3.54 25.68
CA GLN A 189 4.12 -3.18 27.09
C GLN A 189 2.85 -2.52 27.66
N HIS A 190 2.24 -1.60 26.90
CA HIS A 190 1.02 -0.90 27.35
C HIS A 190 -0.22 -1.81 27.31
N CYS A 191 -0.28 -2.77 26.38
CA CYS A 191 -1.46 -3.61 26.19
C CYS A 191 -1.38 -4.96 26.91
N GLY A 192 -0.20 -5.45 27.28
CA GLY A 192 0.02 -6.81 27.78
C GLY A 192 -0.75 -7.18 29.06
N GLY A 193 -1.12 -6.19 29.87
CA GLY A 193 -1.89 -6.40 31.11
C GLY A 193 -3.41 -6.36 30.96
N LEU A 194 -3.93 -6.01 29.78
CA LEU A 194 -5.38 -5.80 29.58
C LEU A 194 -6.09 -7.11 29.19
N GLN A 195 -7.22 -7.39 29.82
CA GLN A 195 -8.13 -8.44 29.34
C GLN A 195 -8.68 -8.02 27.97
N GLY A 196 -8.64 -8.93 26.98
CA GLY A 196 -9.05 -8.61 25.61
C GLY A 196 -8.08 -7.74 24.82
N ALA A 197 -6.84 -7.56 25.27
CA ALA A 197 -5.84 -6.71 24.61
C ALA A 197 -5.65 -7.02 23.11
N SER A 198 -5.66 -8.30 22.73
CA SER A 198 -5.52 -8.71 21.31
C SER A 198 -6.70 -8.23 20.46
N GLU A 199 -7.93 -8.34 20.97
CA GLU A 199 -9.14 -7.87 20.27
C GLU A 199 -9.17 -6.35 20.16
N HIS A 200 -8.79 -5.65 21.23
CA HIS A 200 -8.61 -4.19 21.20
C HIS A 200 -7.58 -3.78 20.14
N CYS A 201 -6.41 -4.43 20.10
CA CYS A 201 -5.38 -4.14 19.10
C CYS A 201 -5.86 -4.40 17.67
N ARG A 202 -6.62 -5.48 17.43
CA ARG A 202 -7.24 -5.76 16.11
C ARG A 202 -8.23 -4.67 15.73
N THR A 203 -9.04 -4.22 16.68
CA THR A 203 -10.02 -3.14 16.46
C THR A 203 -9.32 -1.83 16.12
N MET A 204 -8.24 -1.49 16.84
CA MET A 204 -7.42 -0.31 16.54
C MET A 204 -6.73 -0.41 15.17
N ALA A 205 -6.19 -1.58 14.82
CA ALA A 205 -5.63 -1.82 13.49
C ALA A 205 -6.69 -1.59 12.39
N ALA A 206 -7.90 -2.14 12.55
CA ALA A 206 -9.00 -1.95 11.61
C ALA A 206 -9.43 -0.47 11.51
N TYR A 207 -9.49 0.25 12.63
CA TYR A 207 -9.77 1.68 12.66
C TYR A 207 -8.74 2.48 11.85
N TYR A 208 -7.45 2.24 12.07
CA TYR A 208 -6.39 2.93 11.34
C TYR A 208 -6.33 2.55 9.86
N HIS A 209 -6.65 1.31 9.50
CA HIS A 209 -6.83 0.91 8.11
C HIS A 209 -7.98 1.70 7.45
N GLN A 210 -9.14 1.80 8.10
CA GLN A 210 -10.25 2.59 7.57
C GLN A 210 -9.91 4.08 7.47
N ALA A 211 -9.22 4.64 8.46
CA ALA A 211 -8.76 6.03 8.44
C ALA A 211 -7.80 6.28 7.27
N SER A 212 -6.84 5.39 7.04
CA SER A 212 -5.90 5.47 5.91
C SER A 212 -6.63 5.39 4.56
N ALA A 213 -7.62 4.49 4.43
CA ALA A 213 -8.40 4.35 3.21
C ALA A 213 -9.29 5.58 2.95
N ARG A 214 -9.93 6.15 3.98
CA ARG A 214 -10.69 7.40 3.86
C ARG A 214 -9.80 8.55 3.41
N HIS A 215 -8.61 8.66 3.99
CA HIS A 215 -7.64 9.67 3.62
C HIS A 215 -7.21 9.50 2.15
N LEU A 216 -6.86 8.28 1.71
CA LEU A 216 -6.53 8.00 0.31
C LEU A 216 -7.68 8.35 -0.65
N ARG A 217 -8.93 8.01 -0.30
CA ARG A 217 -10.11 8.38 -1.11
C ARG A 217 -10.31 9.88 -1.20
N TYR A 218 -10.16 10.59 -0.09
CA TYR A 218 -10.25 12.05 -0.07
C TYR A 218 -9.21 12.68 -1.01
N TRP A 219 -7.96 12.18 -1.00
CA TRP A 219 -6.92 12.63 -1.92
C TRP A 219 -7.20 12.26 -3.38
N ALA A 220 -7.74 11.06 -3.64
CA ALA A 220 -8.15 10.67 -4.98
C ALA A 220 -9.25 11.60 -5.52
N LEU A 221 -10.23 11.98 -4.70
CA LEU A 221 -11.28 12.92 -5.09
C LEU A 221 -10.75 14.34 -5.31
N LEU A 222 -9.88 14.83 -4.41
CA LEU A 222 -9.23 16.13 -4.57
C LEU A 222 -8.41 16.21 -5.85
N SER A 223 -7.59 15.19 -6.13
CA SER A 223 -6.79 15.14 -7.34
C SER A 223 -7.65 15.04 -8.60
N ALA A 224 -8.71 14.23 -8.60
CA ALA A 224 -9.66 14.16 -9.72
C ALA A 224 -10.37 15.51 -9.96
N CYS A 225 -10.86 16.17 -8.91
CA CYS A 225 -11.47 17.49 -9.00
C CYS A 225 -10.49 18.51 -9.61
N TRP A 226 -9.24 18.50 -9.16
CA TRP A 226 -8.21 19.38 -9.69
C TRP A 226 -7.90 19.11 -11.17
N ILE A 227 -7.74 17.85 -11.57
CA ILE A 227 -7.53 17.46 -12.97
C ILE A 227 -8.68 17.97 -13.85
N HIS A 228 -9.93 17.83 -13.39
CA HIS A 228 -11.09 18.35 -14.11
C HIS A 228 -11.08 19.88 -14.22
N CYS A 229 -10.75 20.60 -13.13
CA CYS A 229 -10.62 22.06 -13.16
C CYS A 229 -9.53 22.51 -14.14
N CYS A 230 -8.36 21.86 -14.14
CA CYS A 230 -7.27 22.17 -15.05
C CYS A 230 -7.62 21.87 -16.51
N GLY A 231 -8.24 20.72 -16.77
CA GLY A 231 -8.72 20.36 -18.11
C GLY A 231 -9.78 21.33 -18.64
N ALA A 232 -10.74 21.74 -17.79
CA ALA A 232 -11.76 22.71 -18.16
C ALA A 232 -11.16 24.10 -18.43
N ALA A 233 -10.24 24.57 -17.60
CA ALA A 233 -9.55 25.84 -17.81
C ALA A 233 -8.76 25.84 -19.14
N LEU A 234 -8.07 24.73 -19.44
CA LEU A 234 -7.35 24.58 -20.71
C LEU A 234 -8.31 24.60 -21.91
N ALA A 235 -9.43 23.88 -21.84
CA ALA A 235 -10.43 23.85 -22.89
C ALA A 235 -11.05 25.24 -23.15
N ILE A 236 -11.37 25.99 -22.09
CA ILE A 236 -11.89 27.36 -22.20
C ILE A 236 -10.84 28.28 -22.86
N ALA A 237 -9.57 28.18 -22.47
CA ALA A 237 -8.50 28.99 -23.06
C ALA A 237 -8.37 28.72 -24.57
N VAL A 238 -8.45 27.46 -25.00
CA VAL A 238 -8.44 27.09 -26.43
C VAL A 238 -9.69 27.63 -27.15
N ALA A 239 -10.87 27.52 -26.54
CA ALA A 239 -12.12 28.01 -27.14
C ALA A 239 -12.11 29.54 -27.33
N VAL A 240 -11.63 30.30 -26.34
CA VAL A 240 -11.56 31.77 -26.41
C VAL A 240 -10.55 32.22 -27.48
N THR A 241 -9.39 31.58 -27.54
CA THR A 241 -8.35 31.94 -28.52
C THR A 241 -8.73 31.57 -29.95
N THR A 242 -9.35 30.42 -30.16
CA THR A 242 -9.88 30.04 -31.48
C THR A 242 -11.02 30.98 -31.91
N TRP A 243 -11.92 31.35 -31.00
CA TRP A 243 -12.97 32.34 -31.27
C TRP A 243 -12.39 33.71 -31.66
N GLN A 244 -11.41 34.23 -30.92
CA GLN A 244 -10.74 35.50 -31.23
C GLN A 244 -10.07 35.45 -32.61
N ALA A 245 -9.34 34.38 -32.91
CA ALA A 245 -8.69 34.20 -34.21
C ALA A 245 -9.68 34.19 -35.39
N MET A 246 -10.91 33.70 -35.19
CA MET A 246 -11.96 33.78 -36.21
C MET A 246 -12.49 35.20 -36.42
N TYR A 247 -12.58 36.01 -35.36
CA TYR A 247 -13.06 37.40 -35.45
C TYR A 247 -12.03 38.36 -36.04
N ASP A 248 -10.74 38.10 -35.85
CA ASP A 248 -9.67 38.98 -36.32
C ASP A 248 -9.34 38.82 -37.81
N GLN A 249 -9.97 37.88 -38.53
CA GLN A 249 -9.79 37.75 -39.98
C GLN A 249 -10.61 38.83 -40.71
N PRO A 250 -9.96 39.74 -41.48
CA PRO A 250 -10.69 40.73 -42.27
C PRO A 250 -11.48 40.03 -43.38
N TRP A 251 -12.76 40.34 -43.45
CA TRP A 251 -13.70 39.90 -44.49
C TRP A 251 -13.25 40.32 -45.89
#